data_AF-A0A1S8C6F4-F1
#
_entry.id   AF-A0A1S8C6F4-F1
#
_cell.length_a   1.000
_cell.length_b   1.000
_cell.length_c   1.000
_cell.angle_alpha   90.00
_cell.angle_beta   90.00
_cell.angle_gamma   90.00
#
_symmetry.space_group_name_H-M   'P 1'
#
loop_
_entity.id
_entity.type
_entity.pdbx_description
1 polymer ?
#
loop_
_entity_poly.entity_id
_entity_poly.type
_entity_poly.pdbx_seq_one_letter_code
_entity_poly.pdbx_strand_id
1 'polypeptide(L)'
;MAATSTRTLRLLSLLQSRRHWSGADLAERLGVSVRTLRRDVERLREIGYPVDASRGADGGYALAPGAALPPLVLDDDEAVALAVGLSATAGTNPPPPPP
;
A
#
# COMPACT_ATOMS: atom_id res chain seq x y z
N MET A 1 10.14 21.79 9.71
CA MET A 1 9.20 21.24 8.69
C MET A 1 9.74 19.98 8.00
N ALA A 2 11.03 19.91 7.65
CA ALA A 2 11.64 18.73 6.98
C ALA A 2 11.42 17.37 7.68
N ALA A 3 11.52 17.32 9.02
CA ALA A 3 11.39 16.07 9.78
C ALA A 3 10.01 15.38 9.63
N THR A 4 8.95 16.16 9.38
CA THR A 4 7.60 15.63 9.17
C THR A 4 7.48 15.01 7.79
N SER A 5 7.98 15.69 6.75
CA SER A 5 7.97 15.18 5.37
C SER A 5 8.79 13.89 5.23
N THR A 6 9.98 13.85 5.85
CA THR A 6 10.82 12.64 5.86
C THR A 6 10.10 11.44 6.50
N ARG A 7 9.38 11.66 7.60
CA ARG A 7 8.65 10.59 8.29
C ARG A 7 7.43 10.09 7.51
N THR A 8 6.69 10.99 6.85
CA THR A 8 5.58 10.61 5.96
C THR A 8 6.07 9.73 4.80
N LEU A 9 7.18 10.10 4.16
CA LEU A 9 7.77 9.30 3.08
C LEU A 9 8.29 7.95 3.57
N ARG A 10 8.88 7.93 4.78
CA ARG A 10 9.33 6.67 5.40
C ARG A 10 8.16 5.74 5.74
N LEU A 11 7.05 6.28 6.25
CA LEU A 11 5.81 5.53 6.49
C LEU A 11 5.28 4.94 5.17
N LEU A 12 5.23 5.73 4.09
CA LEU A 12 4.80 5.26 2.78
C LEU A 12 5.67 4.11 2.27
N SER A 13 7.00 4.26 2.34
CA SER A 13 7.95 3.22 1.92
C SER A 13 7.75 1.91 2.71
N LEU A 14 7.51 1.99 4.02
CA LEU A 14 7.19 0.81 4.83
C LEU A 14 5.90 0.14 4.37
N LEU A 15 4.81 0.91 4.18
CA LEU A 15 3.53 0.38 3.72
C LEU A 15 3.60 -0.26 2.32
N GLN A 16 4.51 0.21 1.45
CA GLN A 16 4.75 -0.40 0.14
C GLN A 16 5.58 -1.69 0.21
N SER A 17 6.42 -1.87 1.24
CA SER A 17 7.31 -3.03 1.34
C SER A 17 6.61 -4.37 1.65
N ARG A 18 5.45 -4.33 2.31
CA ARG A 18 4.62 -5.52 2.59
C ARG A 18 3.15 -5.14 2.66
N ARG A 19 2.27 -6.07 2.28
CA ARG A 19 0.82 -5.86 2.17
C ARG A 19 0.13 -5.48 3.48
N HIS A 20 0.68 -5.85 4.64
CA HIS A 20 0.06 -5.56 5.93
C HIS A 20 1.13 -5.34 7.01
N TRP A 21 0.90 -4.37 7.89
CA TRP A 21 1.73 -4.08 9.05
C TRP A 21 0.90 -4.06 10.33
N SER A 22 1.37 -4.72 11.40
CA SER A 22 0.81 -4.43 12.73
C SER A 22 1.07 -2.96 13.10
N GLY A 23 0.15 -2.35 13.83
CA GLY A 23 0.34 -0.97 14.31
C GLY A 23 1.56 -0.82 15.23
N ALA A 24 1.88 -1.87 16.00
CA ALA A 24 3.02 -1.88 16.92
C ALA A 24 4.36 -1.91 16.17
N ASP A 25 4.53 -2.84 15.23
CA ASP A 25 5.78 -2.97 14.43
C ASP A 25 6.07 -1.68 13.66
N LEU A 26 5.03 -1.07 13.10
CA LEU A 26 5.14 0.11 12.27
C LEU A 26 5.54 1.33 13.11
N ALA A 27 4.97 1.45 14.32
CA ALA A 27 5.31 2.50 15.29
C ALA A 27 6.76 2.34 15.79
N GLU A 28 7.18 1.11 16.11
CA GLU A 28 8.53 0.79 16.55
C GLU A 28 9.58 1.15 15.48
N ARG A 29 9.37 0.72 14.24
CA ARG A 29 10.30 1.00 13.12
C ARG A 29 10.41 2.48 12.77
N LEU A 30 9.32 3.22 12.96
CA LEU A 30 9.31 4.66 12.77
C LEU A 30 9.87 5.42 13.99
N GLY A 31 10.05 4.74 15.13
CA GLY A 31 10.50 5.34 16.39
C GLY A 31 9.48 6.30 16.98
N VAL A 32 8.18 6.02 16.82
CA VAL A 32 7.09 6.90 17.24
C VAL A 32 6.03 6.17 18.06
N SER A 33 5.18 6.93 18.75
CA SER A 33 4.01 6.34 19.44
C SER A 33 2.94 5.89 18.43
N VAL A 34 2.09 4.93 18.84
CA VAL A 34 0.91 4.52 18.05
C VAL A 34 -0.03 5.71 17.76
N ARG A 35 -0.14 6.68 18.67
CA ARG A 35 -0.91 7.91 18.46
C ARG A 35 -0.32 8.76 17.34
N THR A 36 1.00 8.88 17.30
CA THR A 36 1.72 9.60 16.24
C THR A 36 1.59 8.88 14.91
N LEU A 37 1.72 7.56 14.91
CA LEU A 37 1.51 6.74 13.72
C LEU A 37 0.11 6.96 13.12
N ARG A 38 -0.95 6.93 13.95
CA ARG A 38 -2.32 7.22 13.49
C ARG A 38 -2.42 8.59 12.81
N ARG A 39 -1.75 9.61 13.36
CA ARG A 39 -1.73 10.96 12.79
C ARG A 39 -0.97 11.03 11.47
N ASP A 40 0.13 10.29 11.34
CA ASP A 40 0.92 10.24 10.10
C ASP A 40 0.19 9.43 9.00
N VAL A 41 -0.56 8.38 9.38
CA VAL A 41 -1.48 7.65 8.47
C VAL A 41 -2.59 8.56 7.96
N GLU A 42 -3.21 9.35 8.84
CA GLU A 42 -4.25 10.29 8.41
C GLU A 42 -3.70 11.34 7.44
N ARG A 43 -2.49 11.84 7.70
CA ARG A 43 -1.80 12.73 6.75
C ARG A 43 -1.57 12.08 5.39
N LEU A 44 -1.18 10.80 5.35
CA LEU A 44 -1.04 10.08 4.07
C LEU A 44 -2.36 10.02 3.29
N ARG A 45 -3.48 9.80 4.00
CA ARG A 45 -4.82 9.81 3.40
C ARG A 45 -5.19 11.18 2.85
N GLU A 46 -4.90 12.25 3.59
CA GLU A 46 -5.15 13.64 3.16
C GLU A 46 -4.46 13.98 1.83
N ILE A 47 -3.29 13.39 1.56
CA ILE A 47 -2.53 13.61 0.32
C ILE A 47 -2.79 12.55 -0.76
N GLY A 48 -3.83 11.72 -0.61
CA GLY A 48 -4.30 10.80 -1.64
C GLY A 48 -3.69 9.39 -1.61
N TYR A 49 -2.96 9.00 -0.57
CA TYR A 49 -2.53 7.61 -0.38
C TYR A 49 -3.55 6.86 0.50
N PRO A 50 -4.43 6.02 -0.08
CA PRO A 50 -5.41 5.29 0.69
C PRO A 50 -4.72 4.24 1.57
N VAL A 51 -4.93 4.32 2.88
CA VAL A 51 -4.43 3.34 3.86
C VAL A 51 -5.62 2.71 4.56
N ASP A 52 -5.76 1.40 4.44
CA ASP A 52 -6.74 0.59 5.17
C ASP A 52 -6.25 0.32 6.59
N ALA A 53 -7.19 0.33 7.54
CA ALA A 53 -6.91 0.01 8.94
C ALA A 53 -7.82 -1.13 9.41
N SER A 54 -7.24 -2.25 9.82
CA SER A 54 -7.95 -3.37 10.42
C SER A 54 -8.03 -3.19 11.95
N ARG A 55 -9.18 -3.51 12.54
CA ARG A 55 -9.37 -3.51 14.01
C ARG A 55 -9.20 -4.92 14.56
N GLY A 56 -8.69 -5.05 15.78
CA GLY A 56 -8.50 -6.33 16.48
C GLY A 56 -7.13 -6.44 17.14
N ALA A 57 -6.87 -7.58 17.79
CA ALA A 57 -5.58 -7.88 18.42
C ALA A 57 -4.43 -7.91 17.40
N ASP A 58 -4.71 -8.37 16.17
CA ASP A 58 -3.79 -8.35 15.02
C ASP A 58 -4.06 -7.15 14.08
N GLY A 59 -4.74 -6.12 14.59
CA GLY A 59 -5.09 -4.94 13.83
C GLY A 59 -3.87 -4.18 13.31
N GLY A 60 -3.99 -3.62 12.13
CA GLY A 60 -2.85 -3.11 11.38
C GLY A 60 -3.21 -2.14 10.28
N TYR A 61 -2.20 -1.80 9.49
CA TYR A 61 -2.25 -0.86 8.39
C TYR A 61 -1.79 -1.53 7.10
N ALA A 62 -2.53 -1.29 6.03
CA ALA A 62 -2.20 -1.73 4.70
C ALA A 62 -2.38 -0.56 3.72
N LEU A 63 -1.51 -0.44 2.73
CA LEU A 63 -1.79 0.45 1.61
C LEU A 63 -2.90 -0.19 0.78
N ALA A 64 -3.99 0.53 0.53
CA ALA A 64 -5.11 -0.02 -0.21
C ALA A 64 -4.68 -0.37 -1.65
N PRO A 65 -5.18 -1.47 -2.23
CA PRO A 65 -4.96 -1.77 -3.64
C PRO A 65 -5.40 -0.58 -4.50
N GLY A 66 -4.56 -0.16 -5.44
CA GLY A 66 -4.86 1.01 -6.28
C GLY A 66 -4.45 2.35 -5.67
N ALA A 67 -3.52 2.38 -4.70
CA ALA A 67 -2.72 3.58 -4.44
C ALA A 67 -2.25 4.11 -5.79
N ALA A 68 -2.79 5.27 -6.17
CA ALA A 68 -2.91 5.70 -7.56
C ALA A 68 -1.63 5.39 -8.33
N LEU A 69 -1.75 4.63 -9.42
CA LEU A 69 -0.66 4.53 -10.38
C LEU A 69 -0.28 5.97 -10.74
N PRO A 70 0.97 6.40 -10.48
CA PRO A 70 1.40 7.72 -10.90
C PRO A 70 1.16 7.83 -12.41
N PRO A 71 0.94 9.03 -12.97
CA PRO A 71 0.67 9.20 -14.39
C PRO A 71 1.68 8.41 -15.23
N LEU A 72 1.20 7.33 -15.84
CA LEU A 72 1.99 6.50 -16.73
C LEU A 72 1.84 7.08 -18.13
N VAL A 73 2.95 7.56 -18.67
CA VAL A 73 3.06 7.80 -20.10
C VAL A 73 3.56 6.50 -20.68
N LEU A 74 2.73 5.84 -21.48
CA LEU A 74 3.05 4.61 -22.18
C LEU A 74 2.97 4.90 -23.67
N ASP A 75 3.89 4.33 -24.43
CA ASP A 75 3.72 4.21 -25.88
C ASP A 75 2.82 3.02 -26.26
N ASP A 76 2.54 2.88 -27.56
CA ASP A 76 1.66 1.83 -28.06
C ASP A 76 2.21 0.41 -27.78
N ASP A 77 3.53 0.23 -27.87
CA ASP A 77 4.17 -1.06 -27.64
C ASP A 77 4.15 -1.43 -26.15
N GLU A 78 4.42 -0.46 -25.28
CA GLU A 78 4.36 -0.59 -23.82
C GLU A 78 2.93 -0.89 -23.33
N ALA A 79 1.92 -0.25 -23.92
CA ALA A 79 0.52 -0.51 -23.62
C ALA A 79 0.11 -1.96 -23.99
N VAL A 80 0.57 -2.45 -25.16
CA VAL A 80 0.33 -3.83 -25.59
C VAL A 80 1.03 -4.83 -24.66
N ALA A 81 2.29 -4.57 -24.28
CA ALA A 81 3.03 -5.42 -23.36
C ALA A 81 2.35 -5.55 -22.00
N LEU A 82 1.83 -4.45 -21.46
CA LEU A 82 1.05 -4.44 -20.22
C LEU A 82 -0.26 -5.23 -20.35
N ALA A 83 -1.00 -5.06 -21.44
CA ALA A 83 -2.26 -5.78 -21.67
C ALA A 83 -2.05 -7.30 -21.75
N VAL A 84 -1.03 -7.74 -22.48
CA VAL A 84 -0.67 -9.16 -22.60
C VAL A 84 -0.21 -9.72 -21.25
N GLY A 85 0.62 -8.97 -20.52
CA GLY A 85 1.09 -9.37 -19.18
C GLY A 85 -0.05 -9.54 -18.17
N LEU A 86 -1.01 -8.60 -18.14
CA LEU A 86 -2.18 -8.70 -17.28
C LEU A 86 -3.08 -9.88 -17.66
N SER A 87 -3.35 -10.08 -18.95
CA SER A 87 -4.14 -11.22 -19.46
C SER A 87 -3.55 -12.57 -19.06
N ALA A 88 -2.23 -12.73 -19.13
CA ALA A 88 -1.54 -13.96 -18.75
C ALA A 88 -1.70 -14.30 -17.25
N THR A 89 -1.82 -13.29 -16.38
CA THR A 89 -2.02 -13.50 -14.93
C THR A 89 -3.49 -13.79 -14.57
N ALA A 90 -4.44 -13.17 -15.27
CA ALA A 90 -5.88 -13.34 -15.03
C ALA A 90 -6.43 -14.71 -15.43
N GLY A 91 -5.72 -15.43 -16.32
CA GLY A 91 -6.09 -16.78 -16.76
C GLY A 91 -5.92 -17.89 -15.71
N THR A 92 -5.39 -17.60 -14.51
CA THR A 92 -5.23 -18.57 -13.43
C THR A 92 -6.48 -18.67 -12.54
N ASN A 93 -7.65 -18.94 -13.12
CA ASN A 93 -8.78 -19.41 -12.32
C ASN A 93 -8.63 -20.93 -12.16
N PRO A 94 -8.18 -21.46 -11.00
CA PRO A 94 -8.12 -22.90 -10.81
C PRO A 94 -9.53 -23.47 -11.00
N PRO A 95 -9.68 -24.60 -11.70
CA PRO A 95 -10.99 -25.22 -11.90
C PRO A 95 -11.64 -25.49 -10.53
N PRO A 96 -12.97 -25.35 -10.40
CA PRO A 96 -13.65 -25.64 -9.16
C PRO A 96 -13.34 -27.09 -8.73
N PRO A 97 -13.12 -27.36 -7.43
CA PRO A 97 -12.82 -28.70 -6.98
C PRO A 97 -13.98 -29.64 -7.37
N PRO A 98 -13.66 -30.88 -7.79
CA PRO A 98 -14.70 -31.85 -8.11
C PRO A 98 -15.56 -32.15 -6.87
N PRO A 99 -16.83 -32.54 -7.07
CA PRO A 99 -17.79 -32.79 -5.99
C PRO A 99 -17.36 -33.94 -5.07
#